data_AF-A0A089NTG3-F1
#
_entry.id   AF-A0A089NTG3-F1
#
_cell.length_a   1.000
_cell.length_b   1.000
_cell.length_c   1.000
_cell.angle_alpha   90.00
_cell.angle_beta   90.00
_cell.angle_gamma   90.00
#
_symmetry.space_group_name_H-M   'P 1'
#
loop_
_entity.id
_entity.type
_entity.pdbx_description
1 polymer ?
#
loop_
_entity_poly.entity_id
_entity_poly.type
_entity_poly.pdbx_seq_one_letter_code
_entity_poly.pdbx_strand_id
1 'polypeptide(L)'
;MPVPCIPDAKIGGYLLDDRHAEGGPKAAFFLSRGFTREDPRSFIAALLEHGCSDNLVASVENRFVIKYICEGPMQMPDGSRHPVRSVWKQIDDGALMALVTAYPITPPSAR
;
A
#
# COMPACT_ATOMS: atom_id res chain seq x y z
N MET A 1 16.03 -2.27 3.92
CA MET A 1 14.85 -1.96 3.08
C MET A 1 14.88 -0.47 2.77
N PRO A 2 14.62 -0.04 1.52
CA PRO A 2 14.59 1.39 1.17
C PRO A 2 13.47 2.13 1.91
N VAL A 3 13.57 3.46 1.98
CA VAL A 3 12.54 4.29 2.65
C VAL A 3 11.27 4.32 1.80
N PRO A 4 10.08 4.01 2.36
CA PRO A 4 8.82 4.08 1.62
C PRO A 4 8.47 5.53 1.25
N CYS A 5 7.95 5.73 0.04
CA CYS A 5 7.41 7.00 -0.41
C CYS A 5 6.14 6.79 -1.26
N ILE A 6 5.26 7.79 -1.25
CA ILE A 6 4.07 7.83 -2.09
C ILE A 6 4.33 8.86 -3.20
N PRO A 7 4.35 8.47 -4.49
CA PRO A 7 4.57 9.45 -5.57
C PRO A 7 3.49 10.55 -5.63
N ASP A 8 3.81 11.74 -6.12
CA ASP A 8 2.84 12.85 -6.15
C ASP A 8 1.63 12.59 -7.07
N ALA A 9 1.89 11.96 -8.23
CA ALA A 9 0.82 11.44 -9.10
C ALA A 9 -0.12 10.48 -8.38
N LYS A 10 0.35 9.95 -7.24
CA LYS A 10 -0.36 9.02 -6.40
C LYS A 10 -1.12 9.74 -5.25
N ILE A 11 -0.69 10.93 -4.86
CA ILE A 11 -1.27 11.76 -3.78
C ILE A 11 -2.57 12.50 -4.19
N GLY A 12 -2.93 12.54 -5.47
CA GLY A 12 -4.09 13.33 -5.93
C GLY A 12 -5.19 12.62 -6.73
N GLY A 13 -5.07 11.32 -7.08
CA GLY A 13 -5.97 10.80 -8.13
C GLY A 13 -6.15 9.30 -8.33
N TYR A 14 -5.76 8.42 -7.41
CA TYR A 14 -6.01 6.97 -7.65
C TYR A 14 -5.98 6.08 -6.40
N LEU A 15 -5.44 6.52 -5.25
CA LEU A 15 -5.38 5.68 -4.05
C LEU A 15 -6.78 5.38 -3.48
N LEU A 16 -7.71 6.32 -3.68
CA LEU A 16 -9.10 6.19 -3.24
C LEU A 16 -10.09 6.51 -4.36
N ASP A 17 -9.64 6.65 -5.62
CA ASP A 17 -10.54 6.90 -6.75
C ASP A 17 -11.25 5.59 -7.16
N ASP A 18 -12.55 5.52 -6.89
CA ASP A 18 -13.41 4.36 -7.20
C ASP A 18 -13.80 4.28 -8.68
N ARG A 19 -13.54 5.34 -9.45
CA ARG A 19 -13.90 5.45 -10.87
C ARG A 19 -12.80 4.93 -11.80
N HIS A 20 -11.64 4.58 -11.26
CA HIS A 20 -10.53 4.04 -12.04
C HIS A 20 -10.68 2.52 -12.24
N ALA A 21 -10.67 2.05 -13.50
CA ALA A 21 -11.00 0.67 -13.87
C ALA A 21 -10.17 -0.41 -13.14
N GLU A 22 -8.89 -0.15 -12.84
CA GLU A 22 -8.02 -1.10 -12.12
C GLU A 22 -7.96 -0.88 -10.59
N GLY A 23 -8.40 0.28 -10.10
CA GLY A 23 -8.25 0.71 -8.70
C GLY A 23 -9.54 0.62 -7.86
N GLY A 24 -10.71 0.58 -8.52
CA GLY A 24 -12.02 0.74 -7.88
C GLY A 24 -12.28 -0.21 -6.70
N PRO A 25 -12.15 -1.54 -6.85
CA PRO A 25 -12.41 -2.48 -5.76
C PRO A 25 -11.48 -2.32 -4.56
N LYS A 26 -10.24 -1.87 -4.77
CA LYS A 26 -9.25 -1.64 -3.71
C LYS A 26 -9.60 -0.36 -2.95
N ALA A 27 -9.92 0.71 -3.67
CA ALA A 27 -10.39 1.97 -3.10
C ALA A 27 -11.65 1.77 -2.25
N ALA A 28 -12.65 1.02 -2.75
CA ALA A 28 -13.90 0.75 -2.04
C ALA A 28 -13.66 0.10 -0.67
N PHE A 29 -12.73 -0.85 -0.57
CA PHE A 29 -12.36 -1.45 0.72
C PHE A 29 -11.86 -0.38 1.69
N PHE A 30 -10.85 0.41 1.32
CA PHE A 30 -10.27 1.41 2.23
C PHE A 30 -11.26 2.51 2.60
N LEU A 31 -12.08 2.95 1.65
CA LEU A 31 -13.18 3.89 1.90
C LEU A 31 -14.19 3.34 2.90
N SER A 32 -14.56 2.05 2.80
CA SER A 32 -15.48 1.39 3.74
C SER A 32 -14.96 1.33 5.18
N ARG A 33 -13.66 1.59 5.40
CA ARG A 33 -12.98 1.55 6.70
C ARG A 33 -12.66 2.92 7.27
N GLY A 34 -13.22 3.97 6.66
CA GLY A 34 -13.15 5.35 7.14
C GLY A 34 -12.02 6.18 6.54
N PHE A 35 -11.26 5.67 5.56
CA PHE A 35 -10.41 6.55 4.75
C PHE A 35 -11.28 7.40 3.83
N THR A 36 -10.82 8.63 3.53
CA THR A 36 -11.59 9.60 2.72
C THR A 36 -10.73 10.19 1.62
N ARG A 37 -11.37 10.65 0.53
CA ARG A 37 -10.65 11.32 -0.57
C ARG A 37 -10.24 12.73 -0.20
N GLU A 38 -11.06 13.37 0.62
CA GLU A 38 -10.92 14.73 1.08
C GLU A 38 -9.72 14.87 2.02
N ASP A 39 -9.40 13.80 2.77
CA ASP A 39 -8.21 13.72 3.61
C ASP A 39 -7.40 12.44 3.35
N PRO A 40 -6.53 12.44 2.32
CA PRO A 40 -5.68 11.29 2.00
C PRO A 40 -4.52 11.12 2.98
N ARG A 41 -4.27 12.07 3.89
CA ARG A 41 -3.07 12.07 4.75
C ARG A 41 -3.03 10.88 5.68
N SER A 42 -4.18 10.52 6.26
CA SER A 42 -4.30 9.35 7.14
C SER A 42 -4.03 8.05 6.37
N PHE A 43 -4.47 7.96 5.12
CA PHE A 43 -4.21 6.80 4.27
C PHE A 43 -2.74 6.69 3.88
N ILE A 44 -2.13 7.82 3.51
CA ILE A 44 -0.69 7.90 3.24
C ILE A 44 0.12 7.46 4.45
N ALA A 45 -0.18 8.00 5.64
CA ALA A 45 0.50 7.64 6.87
C ALA A 45 0.41 6.13 7.15
N ALA A 46 -0.80 5.56 7.08
CA ALA A 46 -1.00 4.14 7.29
C ALA A 46 -0.25 3.27 6.26
N LEU A 47 -0.13 3.71 5.01
CA LEU A 47 0.63 3.00 3.97
C LEU A 47 2.14 3.07 4.22
N LEU A 48 2.65 4.21 4.65
CA LEU A 48 4.07 4.39 4.97
C LEU A 48 4.46 3.56 6.20
N GLU A 49 3.62 3.53 7.23
CA GLU A 49 3.78 2.66 8.41
C GLU A 49 3.71 1.18 8.02
N HIS A 50 2.80 0.81 7.11
CA HIS A 50 2.66 -0.57 6.61
C HIS A 50 3.86 -1.02 5.77
N GLY A 51 4.45 -0.11 4.97
CA GLY A 51 5.61 -0.35 4.12
C GLY A 51 6.94 -0.44 4.87
N CYS A 52 6.99 -1.22 5.95
CA CYS A 52 8.15 -1.38 6.82
C CYS A 52 8.77 -2.79 6.73
N SER A 53 9.93 -2.97 7.37
CA SER A 53 10.67 -4.24 7.37
C SER A 53 9.90 -5.39 8.02
N ASP A 54 9.09 -5.10 9.03
CA ASP A 54 8.36 -6.13 9.78
C ASP A 54 7.27 -6.79 8.94
N ASN A 55 6.75 -6.05 7.95
CA ASN A 55 5.79 -6.56 6.99
C ASN A 55 6.46 -7.10 5.72
N LEU A 56 7.79 -6.98 5.54
CA LEU A 56 8.46 -7.43 4.31
C LEU A 56 8.44 -8.96 4.21
N VAL A 57 7.74 -9.50 3.21
CA VAL A 57 7.67 -10.95 2.98
C VAL A 57 8.44 -11.42 1.76
N ALA A 58 8.72 -10.53 0.80
CA ALA A 58 9.53 -10.86 -0.36
C ALA A 58 10.17 -9.62 -0.99
N SER A 59 11.35 -9.83 -1.57
CA SER A 59 11.92 -8.93 -2.58
C SER A 59 12.07 -9.71 -3.89
N VAL A 60 11.63 -9.13 -4.99
CA VAL A 60 11.63 -9.75 -6.31
C VAL A 60 12.37 -8.83 -7.26
N GLU A 61 13.53 -9.29 -7.72
CA GLU A 61 14.34 -8.59 -8.70
C GLU A 61 14.07 -9.13 -10.10
N ASN A 62 13.92 -8.23 -11.07
CA ASN A 62 14.07 -8.55 -12.48
C ASN A 62 15.16 -7.66 -13.10
N ARG A 63 15.45 -7.85 -14.39
CA ARG A 63 16.51 -7.11 -15.11
C ARG A 63 16.37 -5.58 -15.12
N PHE A 64 15.26 -5.03 -14.62
CA PHE A 64 14.94 -3.60 -14.67
C PHE A 64 14.60 -2.97 -13.32
N VAL A 65 14.03 -3.74 -12.38
CA VAL A 65 13.51 -3.18 -11.13
C VAL A 65 13.47 -4.22 -10.02
N ILE A 66 13.78 -3.77 -8.80
CA ILE A 66 13.53 -4.52 -7.57
C ILE A 66 12.16 -4.12 -7.03
N LYS A 67 11.31 -5.11 -6.74
CA LYS A 67 10.03 -4.93 -6.06
C LYS A 67 10.10 -5.46 -4.64
N TYR A 68 9.48 -4.74 -3.72
CA TYR A 68 9.29 -5.17 -2.34
C TYR A 68 7.81 -5.47 -2.11
N ILE A 69 7.52 -6.63 -1.52
CA ILE A 69 6.17 -7.05 -1.18
C ILE A 69 6.06 -7.05 0.34
N CYS A 70 5.17 -6.20 0.86
CA CYS A 70 4.88 -6.12 2.28
C CYS A 70 3.49 -6.69 2.55
N GLU A 71 3.38 -7.59 3.52
CA GLU A 71 2.14 -8.19 3.98
C GLU A 71 2.06 -8.11 5.50
N GLY A 72 0.92 -7.65 6.01
CA GLY A 72 0.74 -7.50 7.44
C GLY A 72 -0.51 -6.69 7.78
N PRO A 73 -0.83 -6.57 9.07
CA PRO A 73 -1.95 -5.77 9.53
C PRO A 73 -1.70 -4.28 9.23
N MET A 74 -2.69 -3.62 8.64
CA MET A 74 -2.74 -2.17 8.47
C MET A 74 -3.82 -1.61 9.40
N GLN A 75 -3.50 -0.54 10.12
CA GLN A 75 -4.46 0.16 10.97
C GLN A 75 -5.45 0.96 10.11
N MET A 76 -6.73 0.84 10.44
CA MET A 76 -7.81 1.54 9.76
C MET A 76 -8.36 2.69 10.65
N PRO A 77 -8.96 3.74 10.05
CA PRO A 77 -9.57 4.85 10.79
C PRO A 77 -10.73 4.42 11.70
N ASP A 78 -11.48 3.38 11.33
CA ASP A 78 -12.53 2.79 12.16
C ASP A 78 -12.01 2.01 13.39
N GLY A 79 -10.70 1.98 13.60
CA GLY A 79 -10.04 1.25 14.70
C GLY A 79 -9.72 -0.21 14.37
N SER A 80 -10.25 -0.76 13.27
CA SER A 80 -9.97 -2.14 12.85
C SER A 80 -8.54 -2.31 12.32
N ARG A 81 -8.09 -3.58 12.26
CA ARG A 81 -6.82 -3.97 11.64
C ARG A 81 -7.07 -5.07 10.64
N HIS A 82 -6.56 -4.89 9.43
CA HIS A 82 -6.78 -5.86 8.36
C HIS A 82 -5.48 -6.22 7.66
N PRO A 83 -5.32 -7.50 7.28
CA PRO A 83 -4.18 -7.92 6.48
C PRO A 83 -4.24 -7.26 5.10
N VAL A 84 -3.18 -6.53 4.78
CA VAL A 84 -3.00 -5.80 3.52
C VAL A 84 -1.71 -6.26 2.88
N ARG A 85 -1.73 -6.43 1.55
CA ARG A 85 -0.53 -6.53 0.73
C ARG A 85 -0.28 -5.19 0.05
N SER A 86 0.93 -4.66 0.23
CA SER A 86 1.43 -3.50 -0.51
C SER A 86 2.65 -3.91 -1.35
N VAL A 87 2.71 -3.40 -2.57
CA VAL A 87 3.81 -3.64 -3.50
C VAL A 87 4.50 -2.32 -3.77
N TRP A 88 5.82 -2.33 -3.66
CA TRP A 88 6.67 -1.17 -3.80
C TRP A 88 7.73 -1.45 -4.87
N LYS A 89 8.19 -0.43 -5.57
CA LYS A 89 9.30 -0.52 -6.52
C LYS A 89 10.47 0.32 -6.03
N GLN A 90 11.68 -0.21 -6.13
CA GLN A 90 12.89 0.54 -5.85
C GLN A 90 13.00 1.72 -6.83
N ILE A 91 13.39 2.88 -6.30
CA ILE A 91 13.75 4.09 -7.06
C ILE A 91 14.97 4.73 -6.40
N ASP A 92 15.46 5.82 -6.96
CA ASP A 92 16.53 6.65 -6.37
C ASP A 92 17.75 5.81 -5.97
N ASP A 93 18.21 4.97 -6.90
CA ASP A 93 19.34 4.06 -6.75
C ASP A 93 19.31 3.18 -5.48
N GLY A 94 18.11 2.88 -4.96
CA GLY A 94 17.94 2.03 -3.77
C GLY A 94 17.75 2.77 -2.46
N ALA A 95 17.78 4.10 -2.46
CA ALA A 95 17.47 4.89 -1.28
C ALA A 95 15.97 4.83 -0.92
N LEU A 96 15.11 4.85 -1.95
CA LEU A 96 13.66 4.92 -1.79
C LEU A 96 12.93 3.74 -2.45
N MET A 97 11.71 3.50 -2.00
CA MET A 97 10.77 2.65 -2.71
C MET A 97 9.42 3.34 -2.86
N ALA A 98 8.89 3.37 -4.08
CA ALA A 98 7.63 4.00 -4.41
C ALA A 98 6.48 2.99 -4.40
N LEU A 99 5.34 3.39 -3.81
CA LEU A 99 4.14 2.56 -3.83
C LEU A 99 3.66 2.28 -5.26
N VAL A 100 3.47 1.00 -5.57
CA VAL A 100 2.87 0.53 -6.82
C VAL A 100 1.37 0.29 -6.62
N THR A 101 0.99 -0.53 -5.63
CA THR A 101 -0.40 -0.87 -5.30
C THR A 101 -0.51 -1.33 -3.85
N ALA A 102 -1.70 -1.18 -3.23
CA ALA A 102 -2.08 -1.80 -1.97
C ALA A 102 -3.48 -2.40 -2.07
N TYR A 103 -3.74 -3.54 -1.42
CA TYR A 103 -5.04 -4.20 -1.43
C TYR A 103 -5.20 -5.16 -0.23
N PRO A 104 -6.43 -5.39 0.27
CA PRO A 104 -6.67 -6.39 1.31
C PRO A 104 -6.35 -7.79 0.79
N ILE A 105 -5.80 -8.64 1.65
CA ILE A 105 -5.63 -10.07 1.38
C ILE A 105 -6.49 -10.85 2.36
N THR A 106 -6.98 -12.02 1.95
CA THR A 106 -7.55 -12.96 2.92
C THR A 106 -6.41 -13.45 3.80
N PRO A 107 -6.53 -13.43 5.14
CA PRO A 107 -5.53 -14.09 5.97
C PRO A 107 -5.44 -15.56 5.53
N PRO A 108 -4.24 -16.16 5.50
CA PRO A 108 -4.12 -17.57 5.14
C PRO A 108 -5.07 -18.36 6.04
N SER A 109 -5.97 -19.13 5.44
CA SER A 109 -6.86 -20.02 6.17
C SER A 109 -5.99 -20.86 7.08
N ALA A 110 -6.15 -20.71 8.39
CA ALA A 110 -5.44 -21.54 9.36
C ALA A 110 -5.70 -23.01 8.96
N ARG A 111 -4.66 -23.70 8.53
CA ARG A 111 -4.66 -25.15 8.34
C ARG A 111 -4.24 -25.80 9.65
#